data_AF-A8PW17-F1
#
_entry.id   AF-A8PW17-F1
#
_cell.length_a   1.000
_cell.length_b   1.000
_cell.length_c   1.000
_cell.angle_alpha   90.00
_cell.angle_beta   90.00
_cell.angle_gamma   90.00
#
_symmetry.space_group_name_H-M   'P 1'
#
loop_
_entity.id
_entity.type
_entity.pdbx_description
1 polymer ?
#
loop_
_entity_poly.entity_id
_entity_poly.type
_entity_poly.pdbx_seq_one_letter_code
_entity_poly.pdbx_strand_id
1 'polypeptide(L)'
;MDGGPTTLRVRDVDVPVKPTPPGPEECCQSGCVNCVYTLYADDVDEHNKAMQDIRSRLRDYDPPITADEWDIQRLGPMPHASADELENERHTQDREARQAQPADPSLAAFLELERNLRKK
;
A
#
# COMPACT_ATOMS: atom_id res chain seq x y z
N MET A 1 10.49 2.40 -27.39
CA MET A 1 10.31 3.31 -26.24
C MET A 1 8.81 3.41 -26.00
N ASP A 2 8.24 2.35 -25.45
CA ASP A 2 6.79 2.24 -25.23
C ASP A 2 6.47 2.93 -23.90
N GLY A 3 6.50 4.27 -23.93
CA GLY A 3 6.05 5.11 -22.82
C GLY A 3 4.54 5.14 -22.84
N GLY A 4 3.91 4.09 -22.30
CA GLY A 4 2.47 4.10 -22.04
C GLY A 4 2.08 5.36 -21.24
N PRO A 5 0.81 5.80 -21.30
CA PRO A 5 0.40 7.05 -20.68
C PRO A 5 0.73 7.02 -19.18
N THR A 6 1.66 7.90 -18.80
CA THR A 6 2.13 8.08 -17.41
C THR A 6 1.08 8.78 -16.55
N THR A 7 -0.05 9.15 -17.14
CA THR A 7 -1.16 9.80 -16.47
C THR A 7 -2.48 9.15 -16.88
N LEU A 8 -3.36 8.98 -15.90
CA LEU A 8 -4.72 8.50 -16.06
C LEU A 8 -5.67 9.67 -15.85
N ARG A 9 -6.51 9.93 -16.84
CA ARG A 9 -7.52 10.99 -16.77
C ARG A 9 -8.76 10.45 -16.05
N VAL A 10 -9.01 10.94 -14.84
CA VAL A 10 -10.24 10.66 -14.09
C VAL A 10 -11.12 11.91 -14.15
N ARG A 11 -12.14 11.86 -15.01
CA ARG A 11 -13.01 13.01 -15.36
C ARG A 11 -12.20 14.21 -15.90
N ASP A 12 -11.92 15.18 -15.03
CA ASP A 12 -11.15 16.41 -15.34
C ASP A 12 -9.80 16.46 -14.62
N VAL A 13 -9.51 15.50 -13.74
CA VAL A 13 -8.26 15.44 -12.99
C VAL A 13 -7.31 14.47 -13.69
N ASP A 14 -6.12 14.96 -14.00
CA ASP A 14 -5.02 14.13 -14.49
C ASP A 14 -4.29 13.52 -13.28
N VAL A 15 -4.31 12.19 -13.20
CA VAL A 15 -3.76 11.43 -12.08
C VAL A 15 -2.48 10.76 -12.56
N PRO A 16 -1.30 11.14 -12.04
CA PRO A 16 -0.07 10.46 -12.43
C PRO A 16 -0.13 9.01 -11.99
N VAL A 17 0.35 8.08 -12.82
CA VAL A 17 0.52 6.68 -12.44
C VAL A 17 1.85 6.51 -11.74
N LYS A 18 1.98 5.45 -10.94
CA LYS A 18 3.23 5.15 -10.25
C LYS A 18 4.35 4.94 -11.28
N PRO A 19 5.51 5.63 -11.14
CA PRO A 19 6.62 5.42 -12.04
C PRO A 19 7.11 3.97 -11.97
N THR A 20 7.51 3.42 -13.11
CA THR A 20 8.08 2.07 -13.18
C THR A 20 9.51 2.09 -12.65
N PRO A 21 9.89 1.15 -11.76
CA PRO A 21 11.26 1.10 -11.26
C PRO A 21 12.25 0.80 -12.40
N PRO A 22 13.43 1.46 -12.41
CA PRO A 22 14.45 1.21 -13.41
C PRO A 22 14.99 -0.22 -13.29
N GLY A 23 15.34 -0.83 -14.43
CA GLY A 23 15.88 -2.17 -14.48
C GLY A 23 17.30 -2.25 -13.91
N PRO A 24 17.77 -3.45 -13.48
CA PRO A 24 19.13 -3.62 -12.96
C PRO A 24 20.20 -3.32 -14.03
N GLU A 25 19.86 -3.44 -15.31
CA GLU A 25 20.75 -3.16 -16.44
C GLU A 25 20.91 -1.66 -16.72
N GLU A 26 19.98 -0.83 -16.22
CA GLU A 26 20.08 0.64 -16.27
C GLU A 26 20.92 1.18 -15.10
N CYS A 27 21.12 0.38 -14.05
CA CYS A 27 22.00 0.70 -12.95
C CYS A 27 23.45 0.42 -13.35
N CYS A 28 24.23 1.50 -13.53
CA CYS A 28 25.67 1.43 -13.82
C CYS A 28 26.51 0.77 -12.70
N GLN A 29 25.92 0.52 -11.51
CA GLN A 29 26.55 -0.11 -10.32
C GLN A 29 27.86 0.53 -9.82
N SER A 30 28.27 1.65 -10.42
CA SER A 30 29.57 2.28 -10.20
C SER A 30 29.51 3.45 -9.22
N GLY A 31 28.39 3.64 -8.51
CA GLY A 31 28.24 4.70 -7.51
C GLY A 31 28.28 6.12 -8.08
N CYS A 32 27.79 6.32 -9.32
CA CYS A 32 27.76 7.62 -9.97
C CYS A 32 26.86 8.63 -9.23
N VAL A 33 27.19 9.92 -9.35
CA VAL A 33 26.40 11.04 -8.79
C VAL A 33 24.97 11.09 -9.33
N ASN A 34 24.76 10.67 -10.59
CA ASN A 34 23.45 10.58 -11.21
C ASN A 34 22.95 9.14 -11.17
N CYS A 35 22.58 8.66 -9.98
CA CYS A 35 22.06 7.32 -9.79
C CYS A 35 20.62 7.22 -10.26
N VAL A 36 20.32 6.25 -11.12
CA VAL A 36 18.96 6.00 -11.65
C VAL A 36 17.95 5.74 -10.53
N TYR A 37 18.38 5.07 -9.45
CA TYR A 37 17.52 4.85 -8.28
C TYR A 37 17.24 6.12 -7.48
N THR A 38 18.18 7.08 -7.47
CA THR A 38 17.97 8.37 -6.82
C THR A 38 17.00 9.22 -7.61
N LEU A 39 17.13 9.26 -8.94
CA LEU A 39 16.17 9.95 -9.81
C LEU A 39 14.78 9.32 -9.68
N TYR A 40 14.69 8.00 -9.74
CA TYR A 40 13.43 7.29 -9.54
C TYR A 40 12.82 7.57 -8.16
N ALA A 41 13.62 7.65 -7.10
CA ALA A 41 13.12 7.99 -5.77
C ALA A 41 12.53 9.41 -5.71
N ASP A 42 13.13 10.36 -6.41
CA ASP A 42 12.63 11.73 -6.54
C ASP A 42 11.31 11.76 -7.35
N ASP A 43 11.25 11.05 -8.47
CA ASP A 43 10.03 10.88 -9.27
C ASP A 43 8.89 10.26 -8.45
N VAL A 44 9.21 9.26 -7.62
CA VAL A 44 8.25 8.62 -6.71
C VAL A 44 7.76 9.61 -5.64
N ASP A 45 8.64 10.43 -5.07
CA ASP A 45 8.27 11.42 -4.06
C ASP A 45 7.34 12.50 -4.66
N GLU A 46 7.67 13.01 -5.85
CA GLU A 46 6.83 13.97 -6.58
C GLU A 46 5.47 13.35 -6.91
N HIS A 47 5.44 12.11 -7.40
CA HIS A 47 4.21 11.37 -7.64
C HIS A 47 3.35 11.24 -6.37
N ASN A 48 3.94 10.89 -5.23
CA ASN A 48 3.20 10.76 -3.96
C ASN A 48 2.59 12.09 -3.51
N LYS A 49 3.33 13.20 -3.66
CA LYS A 49 2.84 14.55 -3.35
C LYS A 49 1.66 14.93 -4.25
N ALA A 50 1.79 14.73 -5.55
CA ALA A 50 0.71 14.98 -6.50
C ALA A 50 -0.52 14.11 -6.20
N MET A 51 -0.33 12.83 -5.89
CA MET A 51 -1.41 11.92 -5.50
C MET A 51 -2.11 12.38 -4.22
N GLN A 52 -1.38 12.88 -3.22
CA GLN A 52 -1.98 13.39 -1.99
C GLN A 52 -2.84 14.63 -2.23
N ASP A 53 -2.39 15.57 -3.06
CA ASP A 53 -3.17 16.75 -3.45
C ASP A 53 -4.45 16.33 -4.19
N ILE A 54 -4.32 15.47 -5.19
CA ILE A 54 -5.44 14.94 -5.96
C ILE A 54 -6.43 14.23 -5.04
N ARG A 55 -5.97 13.33 -4.16
CA ARG A 55 -6.84 12.62 -3.22
C ARG A 55 -7.58 13.56 -2.29
N SER A 56 -6.94 14.65 -1.85
CA SER A 56 -7.56 15.68 -1.03
C SER A 56 -8.64 16.44 -1.82
N ARG A 57 -8.34 16.81 -3.07
CA ARG A 57 -9.30 17.49 -3.95
C ARG A 57 -10.49 16.60 -4.29
N LEU A 58 -10.25 15.33 -4.64
CA LEU A 58 -11.27 14.36 -5.00
C LEU A 58 -12.24 14.03 -3.85
N ARG A 59 -11.81 14.19 -2.60
CA ARG A 59 -12.66 14.04 -1.42
C ARG A 59 -13.73 15.14 -1.33
N ASP A 60 -13.44 16.34 -1.83
CA ASP A 60 -14.33 17.50 -1.77
C ASP A 60 -15.35 17.54 -2.93
N TYR A 61 -15.19 16.68 -3.95
CA TYR A 61 -16.14 16.62 -5.07
C TYR A 61 -17.50 16.06 -4.65
N ASP A 62 -18.55 16.82 -4.98
CA ASP A 62 -19.95 16.39 -4.93
C ASP A 62 -20.52 16.40 -6.37
N PRO A 63 -21.03 15.28 -6.92
CA PRO A 63 -21.14 13.94 -6.33
C PRO A 63 -19.79 13.19 -6.25
N PRO A 64 -19.65 12.28 -5.26
CA PRO A 64 -18.39 11.56 -5.01
C PRO A 64 -17.98 10.70 -6.19
N ILE A 65 -16.67 10.52 -6.36
CA ILE A 65 -16.12 9.59 -7.36
C ILE A 65 -16.52 8.17 -6.99
N THR A 66 -16.94 7.39 -7.99
CA THR A 66 -17.33 5.99 -7.83
C THR A 66 -16.19 5.05 -8.20
N ALA A 67 -16.25 3.80 -7.73
CA ALA A 67 -15.23 2.79 -8.01
C ALA A 67 -15.10 2.39 -9.50
N ASP A 68 -16.12 2.69 -10.32
CA ASP A 68 -16.08 2.46 -11.77
C ASP A 68 -15.15 3.46 -12.49
N GLU A 69 -15.08 4.70 -11.98
CA GLU A 69 -14.24 5.76 -12.55
C GLU A 69 -12.82 5.78 -11.97
N TRP A 70 -12.62 5.13 -10.84
CA TRP A 70 -11.33 5.03 -10.17
C TRP A 70 -10.69 3.66 -10.41
N ASP A 71 -9.61 3.62 -11.18
CA ASP A 71 -8.87 2.39 -11.44
C ASP A 71 -8.01 1.97 -10.23
N ILE A 72 -8.58 1.12 -9.36
CA ILE A 72 -7.90 0.57 -8.19
C ILE A 72 -6.66 -0.26 -8.53
N GLN A 73 -6.59 -0.86 -9.73
CA GLN A 73 -5.48 -1.72 -10.14
C GLN A 73 -4.25 -0.86 -10.48
N ARG A 74 -4.45 0.32 -11.07
CA ARG A 74 -3.37 1.20 -11.53
C ARG A 74 -3.04 2.32 -10.54
N LEU A 75 -4.02 2.83 -9.80
CA LEU A 75 -3.87 3.97 -8.88
C LEU A 75 -3.83 3.58 -7.40
N GLY A 76 -4.21 2.34 -7.07
CA GLY A 76 -4.28 1.85 -5.70
C GLY A 76 -5.57 2.25 -4.97
N PRO A 77 -5.58 2.20 -3.62
CA PRO A 77 -6.79 2.37 -2.83
C PRO A 77 -7.37 3.78 -2.94
N MET A 78 -8.70 3.83 -2.98
CA MET A 78 -9.46 5.05 -3.25
C MET A 78 -9.23 6.14 -2.19
N PRO A 79 -9.22 7.44 -2.56
CA PRO A 79 -9.07 8.56 -1.61
C PRO A 79 -10.05 8.58 -0.43
N HIS A 80 -11.27 8.07 -0.66
CA HIS A 80 -12.34 8.04 0.34
C HIS A 80 -12.55 6.65 0.96
N ALA A 81 -11.86 5.61 0.48
CA ALA A 81 -11.76 4.37 1.24
C ALA A 81 -11.07 4.74 2.55
N SER A 82 -11.81 4.62 3.65
CA SER A 82 -11.31 5.07 4.93
C SER A 82 -10.01 4.31 5.23
N ALA A 83 -8.98 5.01 5.70
CA ALA A 83 -7.74 4.35 6.13
C ALA A 83 -8.05 3.25 7.18
N ASP A 84 -9.18 3.40 7.89
CA ASP A 84 -9.79 2.45 8.81
C ASP A 84 -10.16 1.11 8.14
N GLU A 85 -10.74 1.10 6.93
CA GLU A 85 -11.05 -0.15 6.21
C GLU A 85 -9.79 -0.93 5.82
N LEU A 86 -8.77 -0.24 5.28
CA LEU A 86 -7.51 -0.86 4.86
C LEU A 86 -6.63 -1.34 6.03
N GLU A 87 -6.62 -0.62 7.16
CA GLU A 87 -5.94 -1.07 8.38
C GLU A 87 -6.68 -2.25 9.03
N ASN A 88 -8.01 -2.25 9.01
CA ASN A 88 -8.81 -3.32 9.60
C ASN A 88 -8.64 -4.65 8.84
N GLU A 89 -8.60 -4.63 7.51
CA GLU A 89 -8.33 -5.82 6.68
C GLU A 89 -6.93 -6.41 6.93
N ARG A 90 -5.90 -5.56 7.04
CA ARG A 90 -4.52 -5.98 7.34
C ARG A 90 -4.35 -6.49 8.77
N HIS A 91 -4.98 -5.86 9.76
CA HIS A 91 -4.95 -6.33 11.14
C HIS A 91 -5.68 -7.66 11.31
N THR A 92 -6.78 -7.88 10.60
CA THR A 92 -7.51 -9.15 10.65
C THR A 92 -6.64 -10.29 10.11
N GLN A 93 -5.99 -10.08 8.95
CA GLN A 93 -5.08 -11.07 8.36
C GLN A 93 -3.85 -11.37 9.23
N ASP A 94 -3.19 -10.38 9.86
CA ASP A 94 -2.08 -10.62 10.78
C ASP A 94 -2.52 -11.39 12.03
N ARG A 95 -3.71 -11.07 12.55
CA ARG A 95 -4.26 -11.72 13.75
C ARG A 95 -4.67 -13.16 13.48
N GLU A 96 -5.20 -13.45 12.30
CA GLU A 96 -5.53 -14.81 11.83
C GLU A 96 -4.25 -15.62 11.59
N ALA A 97 -3.23 -15.04 10.94
CA ALA A 97 -1.94 -15.70 10.70
C ALA A 97 -1.17 -16.00 12.01
N ARG A 98 -1.26 -15.12 13.03
CA ARG A 98 -0.72 -15.38 14.37
C ARG A 98 -1.48 -16.44 15.14
N GLN A 99 -2.81 -16.53 14.99
CA GLN A 99 -3.63 -17.54 15.65
C GLN A 99 -3.49 -18.93 15.04
N ALA A 100 -3.05 -19.02 13.78
CA ALA A 100 -2.79 -20.29 13.10
C ALA A 100 -1.43 -20.93 13.46
N GLN A 101 -0.56 -20.25 14.20
CA GLN A 101 0.67 -20.86 14.72
C GLN A 101 0.32 -21.67 15.98
N PRO A 102 0.46 -23.01 15.95
CA PRO A 102 0.16 -23.81 17.13
C PRO A 102 1.15 -23.42 18.22
N ALA A 103 0.64 -22.86 19.32
CA ALA A 103 1.42 -22.71 20.53
C ALA A 103 2.06 -24.07 20.85
N ASP A 104 3.38 -24.10 21.06
CA ASP A 104 4.13 -25.32 21.33
C ASP A 104 3.37 -26.23 22.30
N PRO A 105 3.17 -27.52 21.98
CA PRO A 105 2.29 -28.41 22.74
C PRO A 105 2.69 -28.51 24.22
N SER A 106 3.96 -28.29 24.54
CA SER A 106 4.45 -28.19 25.91
C SER A 106 3.86 -26.99 26.65
N LEU A 107 3.85 -25.79 26.04
CA LEU A 107 3.35 -24.57 26.68
C LEU A 107 1.83 -24.64 26.91
N ALA A 108 1.10 -25.25 25.98
CA ALA A 108 -0.34 -25.48 26.12
C ALA A 108 -0.65 -26.39 27.33
N ALA A 109 0.11 -27.46 27.54
CA ALA A 109 -0.05 -28.35 28.68
C ALA A 109 0.22 -27.66 30.02
N PHE A 110 1.22 -26.75 30.07
CA PHE A 110 1.51 -25.98 31.28
C PHE A 110 0.38 -25.01 31.65
N LEU A 111 -0.17 -24.28 30.66
CA LEU A 111 -1.25 -23.34 30.88
C LEU A 111 -2.54 -24.02 31.37
N GLU A 112 -2.80 -25.25 30.91
CA GLU A 112 -3.93 -26.05 31.38
C GLU A 112 -3.74 -26.54 32.83
N LEU A 113 -2.51 -26.94 33.17
CA LEU A 113 -2.16 -27.33 34.54
C LEU A 113 -2.31 -26.16 35.52
N GLU A 114 -1.84 -24.96 35.15
CA GLU A 114 -1.99 -23.75 35.96
C GLU A 114 -3.45 -23.37 36.17
N ARG A 115 -4.30 -23.51 35.13
CA ARG A 115 -5.74 -23.25 35.25
C ARG A 115 -6.44 -24.19 36.22
N ASN A 116 -6.03 -25.46 36.26
CA ASN A 116 -6.60 -26.43 37.20
C ASN A 116 -6.12 -26.20 38.64
N LEU A 117 -4.88 -25.73 38.83
CA LEU A 117 -4.35 -25.41 40.15
C LEU A 117 -4.94 -24.13 40.76
N ARG A 118 -5.28 -23.13 39.94
CA ARG A 118 -5.93 -21.89 40.42
C ARG A 118 -7.43 -22.02 40.71
N LYS A 119 -8.05 -23.15 40.33
CA LYS A 119 -9.47 -23.44 40.58
C LYS A 119 -9.70 -24.32 41.82
N LYS A 120 -8.66 -24.58 42.61
CA LYS A 120 -8.71 -25.28 43.90
C LYS A 120 -8.38 -24.31 45.02
#